data_AF-A0A7C7CSR6-F1
#
_entry.id   AF-A0A7C7CSR6-F1
#
_cell.length_a   1.000
_cell.length_b   1.000
_cell.length_c   1.000
_cell.angle_alpha   90.00
_cell.angle_beta   90.00
_cell.angle_gamma   90.00
#
_symmetry.space_group_name_H-M   'P 1'
#
loop_
_entity.id
_entity.type
_entity.pdbx_description
1 polymer ?
#
loop_
_entity_poly.entity_id
_entity_poly.type
_entity_poly.pdbx_seq_one_letter_code
_entity_poly.pdbx_strand_id
1 'polypeptide(L)'
;MKIAILMGGTSAERKVSLSTGAAVEKACSEIGLKTISVLYGGDFQKVVTDLQSADLVFIALHGGQGEDGTIQACLQTYGIPFTGSGMLSSSICMNKHVSKMIVRQGGFVTPDWTLVHSIDEISHHDNVTYPIVVKPNEQGSTIGLSIVHDQSELSSALELAFLHGKEVIVEQYIQA
;
A
#
# COMPACT_ATOMS: atom_id res chain seq x y z
N MET A 1 -12.36 -25.80 -8.67
CA MET A 1 -11.66 -24.52 -8.51
C MET A 1 -10.45 -24.72 -7.62
N LYS A 2 -9.25 -24.48 -8.15
CA LYS A 2 -7.96 -24.49 -7.47
C LYS A 2 -7.49 -23.04 -7.30
N ILE A 3 -7.13 -22.66 -6.07
CA ILE A 3 -6.72 -21.29 -5.73
C ILE A 3 -5.21 -21.25 -5.48
N ALA A 4 -4.49 -20.35 -6.13
CA ALA A 4 -3.13 -20.02 -5.72
C ALA A 4 -3.16 -18.87 -4.72
N ILE A 5 -2.47 -19.00 -3.59
CA ILE A 5 -2.39 -17.96 -2.57
C ILE A 5 -1.01 -17.35 -2.66
N LEU A 6 -0.93 -16.14 -3.23
CA LEU A 6 0.32 -15.41 -3.41
C LEU A 6 0.65 -14.62 -2.15
N MET A 7 1.70 -15.00 -1.44
CA MET A 7 2.08 -14.42 -0.14
C MET A 7 3.58 -14.14 -0.04
N GLY A 8 4.01 -13.42 0.99
CA GLY A 8 5.41 -13.03 1.21
C GLY A 8 5.69 -11.62 0.73
N GLY A 9 6.47 -11.48 -0.34
CA GLY A 9 6.93 -10.18 -0.85
C GLY A 9 8.18 -9.64 -0.17
N THR A 10 8.62 -8.46 -0.62
CA THR A 10 9.86 -7.78 -0.21
C THR A 10 9.60 -6.54 0.64
N SER A 11 8.33 -6.21 0.91
CA SER A 11 7.95 -5.07 1.75
C SER A 11 8.28 -5.31 3.22
N ALA A 12 8.25 -4.24 4.02
CA ALA A 12 8.32 -4.31 5.48
C ALA A 12 7.19 -5.17 6.09
N GLU A 13 6.11 -5.39 5.34
CA GLU A 13 4.88 -6.07 5.77
C GLU A 13 4.88 -7.56 5.42
N ARG A 14 6.01 -8.12 4.97
CA ARG A 14 6.15 -9.55 4.62
C ARG A 14 5.54 -10.50 5.66
N LYS A 15 5.74 -10.24 6.96
CA LYS A 15 5.19 -11.08 8.04
C LYS A 15 3.66 -11.06 8.07
N VAL A 16 3.05 -9.90 7.81
CA VAL A 16 1.61 -9.74 7.71
C VAL A 16 1.09 -10.53 6.51
N SER A 17 1.75 -10.39 5.35
CA SER A 17 1.40 -11.16 4.16
C SER A 17 1.43 -12.68 4.37
N LEU A 18 2.47 -13.20 5.03
CA LEU A 18 2.55 -14.64 5.34
C LEU A 18 1.42 -15.09 6.28
N SER A 19 1.10 -14.28 7.30
CA SER A 19 0.00 -14.56 8.22
C SER A 19 -1.36 -14.57 7.51
N THR A 20 -1.61 -13.57 6.65
CA THR A 20 -2.81 -13.51 5.81
C THR A 20 -2.90 -14.72 4.88
N GLY A 21 -1.81 -15.08 4.20
CA GLY A 21 -1.78 -16.24 3.31
C GLY A 21 -2.14 -17.55 4.03
N ALA A 22 -1.57 -17.79 5.20
CA ALA A 22 -1.89 -18.97 6.02
C ALA A 22 -3.36 -18.98 6.49
N ALA A 23 -3.92 -17.83 6.85
CA ALA A 23 -5.32 -17.72 7.25
C ALA A 23 -6.27 -18.01 6.07
N VAL A 24 -5.95 -17.50 4.87
CA VAL A 24 -6.71 -17.77 3.64
C VAL A 24 -6.63 -19.25 3.27
N GLU A 25 -5.45 -19.86 3.35
CA GLU A 25 -5.25 -21.28 3.07
C GLU A 25 -6.12 -22.16 3.99
N LYS A 26 -6.11 -21.85 5.29
CA LYS A 26 -6.96 -22.53 6.26
C LYS A 26 -8.44 -22.39 5.91
N ALA A 27 -8.92 -21.17 5.63
CA ALA A 27 -10.31 -20.92 5.29
C ALA A 27 -10.75 -21.65 4.01
N CYS A 28 -9.89 -21.67 2.98
CA CYS A 28 -10.15 -22.42 1.75
C CYS A 28 -10.27 -23.93 1.98
N SER A 29 -9.39 -24.49 2.84
CA SER A 29 -9.44 -25.90 3.21
C SER A 29 -10.74 -26.28 3.93
N GLU A 30 -11.20 -25.43 4.85
CA GLU A 30 -12.44 -25.64 5.62
C GLU A 30 -13.69 -25.71 4.72
N ILE A 31 -13.68 -25.03 3.57
CA ILE A 31 -14.77 -25.06 2.58
C ILE A 31 -14.51 -26.04 1.43
N GLY A 32 -13.48 -26.90 1.53
CA GLY A 32 -13.19 -27.95 0.56
C GLY A 32 -12.56 -27.49 -0.75
N LEU A 33 -12.00 -26.27 -0.81
CA LEU A 33 -11.25 -25.80 -1.98
C LEU A 33 -9.81 -26.33 -1.97
N LYS A 34 -9.26 -26.60 -3.17
CA LYS A 34 -7.85 -26.94 -3.34
C LYS A 34 -7.02 -25.66 -3.39
N THR A 35 -5.94 -25.60 -2.62
CA THR A 35 -5.02 -24.46 -2.59
C THR A 35 -3.60 -24.86 -3.01
N ILE A 36 -2.84 -23.88 -3.50
CA ILE A 36 -1.38 -23.92 -3.54
C ILE A 36 -0.85 -22.63 -2.93
N SER A 37 0.08 -22.76 -1.98
CA SER A 37 0.73 -21.61 -1.35
C SER A 37 1.96 -21.22 -2.16
N VAL A 38 1.96 -20.00 -2.70
CA VAL A 38 3.02 -19.49 -3.59
C VAL A 38 3.78 -18.37 -2.88
N LEU A 39 5.05 -18.63 -2.57
CA LEU A 39 5.90 -17.69 -1.84
C LEU A 39 6.60 -16.73 -2.80
N TYR A 40 6.15 -15.48 -2.83
CA TYR A 40 6.77 -14.42 -3.61
C TYR A 40 8.00 -13.84 -2.90
N GLY A 41 9.09 -13.70 -3.66
CA GLY A 41 10.37 -13.17 -3.19
C GLY A 41 10.87 -11.94 -3.96
N GLY A 42 10.00 -11.26 -4.73
CA GLY A 42 10.38 -10.10 -5.55
C GLY A 42 10.70 -10.41 -7.01
N ASP A 43 10.64 -11.68 -7.41
CA ASP A 43 10.90 -12.14 -8.78
C ASP A 43 9.69 -12.92 -9.29
N PHE A 44 8.90 -12.28 -10.17
CA PHE A 44 7.65 -12.84 -10.67
C PHE A 44 7.89 -14.07 -11.56
N GLN A 45 9.03 -14.13 -12.27
CA GLN A 45 9.33 -15.24 -13.17
C GLN A 45 9.48 -16.58 -12.42
N LYS A 46 9.88 -16.52 -11.13
CA LYS A 46 10.02 -17.71 -10.29
C LYS A 46 8.69 -18.29 -9.82
N VAL A 47 7.61 -17.50 -9.85
CA VAL A 47 6.30 -17.90 -9.31
C VAL A 47 5.23 -18.06 -10.38
N VAL A 48 5.42 -17.49 -11.57
CA VAL A 48 4.39 -17.43 -12.62
C VAL A 48 3.84 -18.80 -13.02
N THR A 49 4.69 -19.82 -13.14
CA THR A 49 4.27 -21.18 -13.50
C THR A 49 3.33 -21.79 -12.47
N ASP A 50 3.62 -21.59 -11.18
CA ASP A 50 2.76 -22.07 -10.10
C ASP A 50 1.42 -21.35 -10.12
N LEU A 51 1.44 -20.02 -10.32
CA LEU A 51 0.24 -19.19 -10.40
C LEU A 51 -0.66 -19.59 -11.59
N GLN A 52 -0.08 -19.88 -12.76
CA GLN A 52 -0.81 -20.36 -13.94
C GLN A 52 -1.40 -21.77 -13.76
N SER A 53 -0.92 -22.53 -12.78
CA SER A 53 -1.44 -23.87 -12.50
C SER A 53 -2.77 -23.86 -11.70
N ALA A 54 -3.27 -22.68 -11.34
CA ALA A 54 -4.51 -22.48 -10.57
C ALA A 54 -5.57 -21.74 -11.41
N ASP A 55 -6.84 -21.85 -11.00
CA ASP A 55 -7.96 -21.20 -11.66
C ASP A 55 -8.10 -19.71 -11.27
N LEU A 56 -7.58 -19.34 -10.10
CA LEU A 56 -7.62 -17.99 -9.54
C LEU A 56 -6.44 -17.78 -8.58
N VAL A 57 -5.85 -16.59 -8.61
CA VAL A 57 -4.86 -16.14 -7.62
C VAL A 57 -5.53 -15.27 -6.55
N PHE A 58 -5.48 -15.71 -5.30
CA PHE A 58 -5.75 -14.87 -4.15
C PHE A 58 -4.47 -14.09 -3.80
N ILE A 59 -4.51 -12.76 -3.93
CA ILE A 59 -3.38 -11.90 -3.55
C ILE A 59 -3.44 -11.67 -2.04
N ALA A 60 -2.50 -12.27 -1.31
CA ALA A 60 -2.30 -12.07 0.13
C ALA A 60 -1.03 -11.23 0.42
N LEU A 61 -0.52 -10.51 -0.58
CA LEU A 61 0.60 -9.57 -0.42
C LEU A 61 0.14 -8.31 0.34
N HIS A 62 1.06 -7.71 1.09
CA HIS A 62 0.84 -6.45 1.82
C HIS A 62 1.99 -5.49 1.51
N GLY A 63 1.66 -4.24 1.25
CA GLY A 63 2.59 -3.16 0.91
C GLY A 63 3.35 -3.35 -0.42
N GLY A 64 3.96 -2.26 -0.89
CA GLY A 64 4.81 -2.22 -2.08
C GLY A 64 4.17 -2.90 -3.29
N GLN A 65 4.91 -3.82 -3.91
CA GLN A 65 4.50 -4.52 -5.14
C GLN A 65 3.17 -5.27 -5.04
N GLY A 66 2.70 -5.58 -3.82
CA GLY A 66 1.40 -6.22 -3.60
C GLY A 66 0.21 -5.27 -3.77
N GLU A 67 0.42 -3.97 -3.62
CA GLU A 67 -0.63 -2.94 -3.51
C GLU A 67 -0.45 -1.80 -4.52
N ASP A 68 0.77 -1.56 -5.01
CA ASP A 68 1.10 -0.48 -5.94
C ASP A 68 0.71 -0.74 -7.41
N GLY A 69 0.14 -1.91 -7.71
CA GLY A 69 -0.26 -2.32 -9.06
C GLY A 69 0.77 -3.16 -9.80
N THR A 70 1.99 -3.33 -9.28
CA THR A 70 3.06 -4.11 -9.94
C THR A 70 2.64 -5.56 -10.18
N ILE A 71 2.22 -6.26 -9.13
CA ILE A 71 1.82 -7.67 -9.25
C ILE A 71 0.54 -7.82 -10.06
N GLN A 72 -0.40 -6.89 -9.91
CA GLN A 72 -1.63 -6.84 -10.67
C GLN A 72 -1.32 -6.74 -12.17
N ALA A 73 -0.39 -5.86 -12.56
CA ALA A 73 0.04 -5.71 -13.96
C ALA A 73 0.66 -7.01 -14.50
N CYS A 74 1.52 -7.66 -13.71
CA CYS A 74 2.08 -8.95 -14.08
C CYS A 74 0.96 -9.99 -14.31
N LEU A 75 0.07 -10.18 -13.34
CA LEU A 75 -1.04 -11.14 -13.46
C LEU A 75 -1.94 -10.86 -14.68
N GLN A 76 -2.29 -9.59 -14.93
CA GLN A 76 -3.06 -9.18 -16.11
C GLN A 76 -2.33 -9.50 -17.42
N THR A 77 -1.01 -9.26 -17.48
CA THR A 77 -0.19 -9.54 -18.66
C THR A 77 -0.17 -11.03 -19.01
N TYR A 78 -0.16 -11.90 -18.01
CA TYR A 78 -0.20 -13.36 -18.19
C TYR A 78 -1.63 -13.93 -18.30
N GLY A 79 -2.67 -13.08 -18.29
CA GLY A 79 -4.06 -13.51 -18.35
C GLY A 79 -4.51 -14.33 -17.14
N ILE A 80 -3.83 -14.18 -15.99
CA ILE A 80 -4.12 -14.94 -14.78
C ILE A 80 -5.23 -14.22 -14.01
N PRO A 81 -6.39 -14.86 -13.73
CA PRO A 81 -7.43 -14.26 -12.91
C PRO A 81 -6.95 -14.07 -11.47
N PHE A 82 -7.29 -12.95 -10.83
CA PHE A 82 -6.91 -12.67 -9.45
C PHE A 82 -7.95 -11.85 -8.68
N THR A 83 -7.82 -11.83 -7.35
CA THR A 83 -8.70 -11.08 -6.44
C THR A 83 -8.33 -9.61 -6.33
N GLY A 84 -9.32 -8.73 -6.21
CA GLY A 84 -9.14 -7.32 -5.85
C GLY A 84 -9.07 -6.38 -7.06
N SER A 85 -8.49 -5.21 -6.85
CA SER A 85 -8.35 -4.17 -7.87
C SER A 85 -7.28 -4.51 -8.91
N GLY A 86 -7.47 -4.06 -10.15
CA GLY A 86 -6.44 -4.12 -11.19
C GLY A 86 -5.36 -3.05 -11.04
N MET A 87 -4.33 -3.09 -11.90
CA MET A 87 -3.14 -2.24 -11.83
C MET A 87 -3.45 -0.76 -11.57
N LEU A 88 -4.33 -0.15 -12.38
CA LEU A 88 -4.59 1.29 -12.31
C LEU A 88 -5.25 1.70 -10.99
N SER A 89 -6.22 0.93 -10.51
CA SER A 89 -6.88 1.26 -9.25
C SER A 89 -5.93 1.04 -8.07
N SER A 90 -5.13 -0.02 -8.10
CA SER A 90 -4.09 -0.28 -7.10
C SER A 90 -3.07 0.86 -7.02
N SER A 91 -2.50 1.28 -8.16
CA SER A 91 -1.51 2.35 -8.19
C SER A 91 -2.07 3.70 -7.73
N ILE A 92 -3.29 4.04 -8.15
CA ILE A 92 -3.99 5.26 -7.70
C ILE A 92 -4.19 5.22 -6.18
N CYS A 93 -4.73 4.11 -5.66
CA CYS A 93 -5.04 3.98 -4.23
C CYS A 93 -3.78 3.97 -3.35
N MET A 94 -2.64 3.49 -3.86
CA MET A 94 -1.37 3.52 -3.14
C MET A 94 -0.81 4.94 -3.02
N ASN A 95 -1.01 5.77 -4.06
CA ASN A 95 -0.60 7.17 -4.05
C ASN A 95 -1.67 8.06 -3.39
N LYS A 96 -1.45 8.43 -2.12
CA LYS A 96 -2.41 9.20 -1.33
C LYS A 96 -2.71 10.57 -1.93
N HIS A 97 -1.72 11.23 -2.53
CA HIS A 97 -1.92 12.55 -3.14
C HIS A 97 -2.91 12.45 -4.29
N VAL A 98 -2.67 11.55 -5.24
CA VAL A 98 -3.55 11.32 -6.39
C VAL A 98 -4.93 10.83 -5.94
N SER A 99 -4.99 9.88 -5.00
CA SER A 99 -6.24 9.40 -4.41
C SER A 99 -7.07 10.55 -3.82
N LYS A 100 -6.44 11.41 -3.02
CA LYS A 100 -7.11 12.55 -2.37
C LYS A 100 -7.58 13.59 -3.38
N MET A 101 -6.82 13.84 -4.46
CA MET A 101 -7.28 14.68 -5.57
C MET A 101 -8.56 14.15 -6.20
N ILE A 102 -8.60 12.84 -6.51
CA ILE A 102 -9.77 12.19 -7.12
C ILE A 102 -10.97 12.22 -6.17
N VAL A 103 -10.77 11.89 -4.89
CA VAL A 103 -11.81 11.95 -3.85
C VAL A 103 -12.40 13.36 -3.74
N ARG A 104 -11.54 14.38 -3.65
CA ARG A 104 -11.95 15.79 -3.55
C ARG A 104 -12.67 16.26 -4.81
N GLN A 105 -12.17 15.91 -6.00
CA GLN A 105 -12.82 16.24 -7.28
C GLN A 105 -14.19 15.54 -7.42
N GLY A 106 -14.35 14.35 -6.84
CA GLY A 106 -15.61 13.63 -6.74
C GLY A 106 -16.63 14.23 -5.76
N GLY A 107 -16.30 15.33 -5.07
CA GLY A 107 -17.18 15.98 -4.10
C GLY A 107 -17.19 15.32 -2.71
N PHE A 108 -16.25 14.40 -2.45
CA PHE A 108 -16.10 13.78 -1.14
C PHE A 108 -15.11 14.54 -0.26
N VAL A 109 -15.35 14.48 1.04
CA VAL A 109 -14.48 15.14 2.03
C VAL A 109 -13.23 14.31 2.25
N THR A 110 -12.08 14.98 2.26
CA THR A 110 -10.79 14.45 2.68
C THR A 110 -10.02 15.56 3.37
N PRO A 111 -9.23 15.29 4.44
CA PRO A 111 -8.53 16.34 5.16
C PRO A 111 -7.65 17.18 4.23
N ASP A 112 -7.50 18.47 4.51
CA ASP A 112 -6.59 19.32 3.73
C ASP A 112 -5.16 18.82 3.82
N TRP A 113 -4.42 18.92 2.71
CA TRP A 113 -3.07 18.38 2.63
C TRP A 113 -2.17 19.18 1.69
N THR A 114 -0.88 19.05 1.94
CA THR A 114 0.21 19.52 1.08
C THR A 114 1.10 18.32 0.73
N LEU A 115 1.52 18.25 -0.53
CA LEU A 115 2.57 17.31 -0.97
C LEU A 115 3.91 18.03 -0.88
N VAL A 116 4.90 17.39 -0.28
CA VAL A 116 6.27 17.91 -0.21
C VAL A 116 7.28 16.90 -0.73
N HIS A 117 8.33 17.42 -1.35
CA HIS A 117 9.43 16.63 -1.92
C HIS A 117 10.75 16.80 -1.15
N SER A 118 10.80 17.74 -0.21
CA SER A 118 11.95 17.99 0.65
C SER A 118 11.54 18.58 2.00
N ILE A 119 12.45 18.52 2.99
CA ILE A 119 12.23 19.07 4.34
C ILE A 119 12.06 20.60 4.28
N ASP A 120 12.78 21.26 3.37
CA ASP A 120 12.80 22.73 3.26
C ASP A 120 11.54 23.33 2.64
N GLU A 121 10.70 22.53 1.96
CA GLU A 121 9.48 23.04 1.33
C GLU A 121 8.41 23.48 2.34
N ILE A 122 8.38 22.87 3.52
CA ILE A 122 7.34 23.15 4.51
C ILE A 122 7.70 24.24 5.50
N SER A 123 8.99 24.49 5.74
CA SER A 123 9.43 25.59 6.59
C SER A 123 9.01 26.98 6.05
N HIS A 124 8.60 27.04 4.77
CA HIS A 124 8.09 28.24 4.10
C HIS A 124 6.55 28.36 4.12
N HIS A 125 5.83 27.40 4.70
CA HIS A 125 4.38 27.46 4.84
C HIS A 125 3.99 28.09 6.19
N ASP A 126 3.91 29.42 6.23
CA ASP A 126 3.59 30.23 7.42
C ASP A 126 2.22 29.95 8.09
N ASN A 127 1.40 29.03 7.55
CA ASN A 127 0.00 28.81 7.96
C ASN A 127 -0.33 27.34 8.32
N VAL A 128 0.64 26.56 8.80
CA VAL A 128 0.35 25.22 9.32
C VAL A 128 -0.37 25.33 10.67
N THR A 129 -1.61 24.84 10.75
CA THR A 129 -2.35 24.74 12.01
C THR A 129 -2.15 23.36 12.61
N TYR A 130 -1.51 23.31 13.77
CA TYR A 130 -1.26 22.06 14.50
C TYR A 130 -2.48 21.60 15.31
N PRO A 131 -2.62 20.28 15.58
CA PRO A 131 -1.74 19.21 15.11
C PRO A 131 -1.91 18.87 13.62
N ILE A 132 -0.88 18.28 13.03
CA ILE A 132 -0.88 17.76 11.65
C ILE A 132 -0.40 16.31 11.62
N VAL A 133 -0.67 15.61 10.53
CA VAL A 133 -0.19 14.26 10.25
C VAL A 133 0.83 14.31 9.12
N VAL A 134 2.05 13.85 9.38
CA VAL A 134 3.11 13.70 8.38
C VAL A 134 3.24 12.23 8.03
N LYS A 135 3.21 11.86 6.75
CA LYS A 135 3.30 10.45 6.31
C LYS A 135 3.82 10.31 4.87
N PRO A 136 4.50 9.21 4.52
CA PRO A 136 4.91 8.97 3.14
C PRO A 136 3.70 8.85 2.22
N ASN A 137 3.83 9.36 1.00
CA ASN A 137 2.74 9.35 0.02
C ASN A 137 2.33 7.90 -0.34
N GLU A 138 3.31 7.01 -0.52
CA GLU A 138 3.14 5.67 -1.12
C GLU A 138 3.44 4.51 -0.15
N GLN A 139 3.22 4.68 1.17
CA GLN A 139 3.41 3.62 2.17
C GLN A 139 2.12 3.22 2.90
N GLY A 140 2.04 1.95 3.32
CA GLY A 140 0.96 1.40 4.14
C GLY A 140 1.28 1.38 5.63
N SER A 141 0.36 0.80 6.42
CA SER A 141 0.58 0.36 7.81
C SER A 141 1.30 1.33 8.76
N THR A 142 1.00 2.63 8.64
CA THR A 142 1.55 3.70 9.51
C THR A 142 3.09 3.82 9.42
N ILE A 143 3.71 3.23 8.39
CA ILE A 143 5.16 3.30 8.19
C ILE A 143 5.54 4.74 7.89
N GLY A 144 6.46 5.29 8.69
CA GLY A 144 6.94 6.67 8.57
C GLY A 144 5.91 7.75 8.93
N LEU A 145 4.80 7.38 9.60
CA LEU A 145 3.76 8.32 10.00
C LEU A 145 4.09 8.96 11.36
N SER A 146 3.82 10.25 11.49
CA SER A 146 3.86 10.98 12.77
C SER A 146 2.67 11.91 12.89
N ILE A 147 2.15 12.04 14.11
CA ILE A 147 1.29 13.17 14.50
C ILE A 147 2.21 14.21 15.09
N VAL A 148 2.18 15.41 14.55
CA VAL A 148 3.06 16.53 14.89
C VAL A 148 2.20 17.57 15.60
N HIS A 149 2.51 17.86 16.85
CA HIS A 149 1.73 18.73 17.72
C HIS A 149 2.17 20.20 17.68
N ASP A 150 3.39 20.47 17.25
CA ASP A 150 3.92 21.81 17.08
C ASP A 150 5.10 21.85 16.09
N GLN A 151 5.60 23.06 15.81
CA GLN A 151 6.68 23.31 14.86
C GLN A 151 7.98 22.58 15.20
N SER A 152 8.27 22.31 16.47
CA SER A 152 9.52 21.71 16.90
C SER A 152 9.63 20.22 16.51
N GLU A 153 8.49 19.55 16.34
CA GLU A 153 8.40 18.14 15.96
C GLU A 153 8.40 17.92 14.44
N LEU A 154 8.25 18.99 13.65
CA LEU A 154 8.01 18.88 12.20
C LEU A 154 9.21 18.34 11.43
N SER A 155 10.43 18.81 11.74
CA SER A 155 11.65 18.38 11.03
C SER A 155 11.89 16.89 11.19
N SER A 156 11.81 16.39 12.43
CA SER A 156 12.04 14.97 12.73
C SER A 156 10.96 14.07 12.12
N ALA A 157 9.70 14.53 12.08
CA ALA A 157 8.62 13.83 11.41
C ALA A 157 8.82 13.74 9.89
N LEU A 158 9.26 14.84 9.25
CA LEU A 158 9.59 14.85 7.82
C LEU A 158 10.77 13.93 7.52
N GLU A 159 11.85 14.02 8.30
CA GLU A 159 13.01 13.13 8.18
C GLU A 159 12.59 11.66 8.25
N LEU A 160 11.78 11.28 9.24
CA LEU A 160 11.25 9.93 9.37
C LEU A 160 10.43 9.51 8.15
N ALA A 161 9.55 10.36 7.65
CA ALA A 161 8.72 10.04 6.48
C ALA A 161 9.56 9.88 5.20
N PHE A 162 10.58 10.73 5.01
CA PHE A 162 11.49 10.65 3.85
C PHE A 162 12.41 9.42 3.85
N LEU A 163 12.63 8.76 5.00
CA LEU A 163 13.29 7.44 5.04
C LEU A 163 12.49 6.36 4.30
N HIS A 164 11.19 6.58 4.09
CA HIS A 164 10.26 5.58 3.55
C HIS A 164 9.60 6.00 2.22
N GLY A 165 9.88 7.19 1.71
CA GLY A 165 9.32 7.68 0.45
C GLY A 165 10.02 8.93 -0.05
N LYS A 166 9.89 9.20 -1.36
CA LYS A 166 10.42 10.43 -1.99
C LYS A 166 9.46 11.61 -1.90
N GLU A 167 8.20 11.32 -1.63
CA GLU A 167 7.13 12.29 -1.49
C GLU A 167 6.44 12.05 -0.17
N VAL A 168 6.16 13.13 0.55
CA VAL A 168 5.53 13.10 1.87
C VAL A 168 4.30 13.97 1.82
N ILE A 169 3.24 13.48 2.47
CA ILE A 169 2.02 14.25 2.70
C ILE A 169 2.08 14.82 4.10
N VAL A 170 1.77 16.11 4.19
CA VAL A 170 1.42 16.78 5.43
C VAL A 170 -0.05 17.14 5.38
N GLU A 171 -0.80 16.60 6.33
CA GLU A 171 -2.25 16.56 6.31
C GLU A 171 -2.82 17.13 7.61
N GLN A 172 -3.96 17.81 7.53
CA GLN A 172 -4.71 18.27 8.68
C GLN A 172 -5.06 17.08 9.60
N TYR A 173 -4.79 17.22 10.89
CA TYR A 173 -5.28 16.26 11.88
C TYR A 173 -6.80 16.45 12.09
N ILE A 174 -7.55 15.34 12.06
CA ILE A 174 -8.98 15.32 12.35
C ILE A 174 -9.20 14.71 13.73
N GLN A 175 -9.79 15.49 14.64
CA GLN A 175 -10.24 14.99 15.94
C GLN A 175 -11.62 14.32 15.76
N ALA A 176 -11.71 13.05 16.14
CA ALA A 176 -12.94 12.25 16.11
C ALA A 176 -13.73 12.36 17.42
#